data_AF-F7KWY2-F1
#
_entry.id   AF-F7KWY2-F1
#
_cell.length_a   1.000
_cell.length_b   1.000
_cell.length_c   1.000
_cell.angle_alpha   90.00
_cell.angle_beta   90.00
_cell.angle_gamma   90.00
#
_symmetry.space_group_name_H-M   'P 1'
#
loop_
_entity.id
_entity.type
_entity.pdbx_description
1 polymer ?
#
loop_
_entity_poly.entity_id
_entity_poly.type
_entity_poly.pdbx_seq_one_letter_code
_entity_poly.pdbx_strand_id
1 'polypeptide(L)'
;MMLKKGIMLIMLGLMLSSCDFIYYGKIAIQDNIARIEKERERKELRKKDGPGAIVVDEYKEDVERVIQDISKRPVNKKVQFEGTTLLIPENTRLNPKHGNIVDEKTGYGIAITFEITERCSSVYYRKKIKEGLYCKIYYNGINSELNIISKKIIETNGFTNTCK
;
A
#
# COMPACT_ATOMS: atom_id res chain seq x y z
N MET A 1 -28.95 6.80 58.63
CA MET A 1 -28.71 7.44 57.30
C MET A 1 -27.34 7.09 56.68
N MET A 2 -26.65 6.04 57.15
CA MET A 2 -25.31 5.65 56.62
C MET A 2 -25.35 4.41 55.73
N LEU A 3 -26.32 3.50 55.92
CA LEU A 3 -26.47 2.29 55.11
C LEU A 3 -26.84 2.60 53.65
N LYS A 4 -27.71 3.59 53.41
CA LYS A 4 -28.08 4.05 52.06
C LYS A 4 -26.89 4.64 51.28
N LYS A 5 -25.95 5.32 51.96
CA LYS A 5 -24.74 5.89 51.32
C LYS A 5 -23.72 4.79 50.99
N GLY A 6 -23.56 3.79 51.85
CA GLY A 6 -22.68 2.64 51.61
C GLY A 6 -23.16 1.75 50.45
N ILE A 7 -24.46 1.46 50.37
CA ILE A 7 -25.04 0.68 49.27
C ILE A 7 -24.87 1.41 47.92
N MET A 8 -25.06 2.75 47.90
CA MET A 8 -24.88 3.52 46.66
C MET A 8 -23.41 3.51 46.17
N LEU A 9 -22.45 3.57 47.09
CA LEU A 9 -21.01 3.47 46.76
C LEU A 9 -20.61 2.07 46.29
N ILE A 10 -21.18 1.01 46.86
CA ILE A 10 -20.97 -0.37 46.40
C ILE A 10 -21.55 -0.57 44.99
N MET A 11 -22.74 -0.04 44.71
CA MET A 11 -23.35 -0.11 43.38
C MET A 11 -22.57 0.71 42.33
N LEU A 12 -22.02 1.88 42.71
CA LEU A 12 -21.17 2.70 41.83
C LEU A 12 -19.81 2.01 41.58
N GLY A 13 -19.23 1.40 42.62
CA GLY A 13 -18.02 0.59 42.53
C GLY A 13 -18.19 -0.63 41.64
N LEU A 14 -19.36 -1.30 41.69
CA LEU A 14 -19.70 -2.44 40.84
C LEU A 14 -19.89 -2.07 39.35
N MET A 15 -20.44 -0.87 39.07
CA MET A 15 -20.50 -0.35 37.70
C MET A 15 -19.11 -0.05 37.14
N LEU A 16 -18.21 0.53 37.97
CA LEU A 16 -16.82 0.85 37.58
C LEU A 16 -15.88 -0.36 37.60
N SER A 17 -16.21 -1.43 38.34
CA SER A 17 -15.47 -2.71 38.37
C SER A 17 -15.93 -3.68 37.30
N SER A 18 -16.97 -3.35 36.53
CA SER A 18 -17.30 -4.13 35.34
C SER A 18 -16.21 -3.88 34.30
N CYS A 19 -15.24 -4.81 34.24
CA CYS A 19 -14.20 -4.84 33.22
C CYS A 19 -14.79 -4.68 31.82
N ASP A 20 -16.05 -5.08 31.62
CA ASP A 20 -16.81 -4.96 30.39
C ASP A 20 -16.99 -3.51 29.91
N PHE A 21 -17.32 -2.53 30.77
CA PHE A 21 -17.57 -1.16 30.29
C PHE A 21 -16.29 -0.47 29.78
N ILE A 22 -15.17 -0.69 30.47
CA ILE A 22 -13.85 -0.22 30.04
C ILE A 22 -13.37 -1.00 28.81
N TYR A 23 -13.65 -2.31 28.75
CA TYR A 23 -13.25 -3.19 27.65
C TYR A 23 -13.99 -2.86 26.35
N TYR A 24 -15.33 -2.72 26.38
CA TYR A 24 -16.11 -2.30 25.21
C TYR A 24 -15.80 -0.87 24.79
N GLY A 25 -15.57 0.05 25.74
CA GLY A 25 -15.09 1.40 25.44
C GLY A 25 -13.73 1.40 24.74
N LYS A 26 -12.79 0.56 25.21
CA LYS A 26 -11.45 0.41 24.60
C LYS A 26 -11.51 -0.21 23.21
N ILE A 27 -12.33 -1.25 23.00
CA ILE A 27 -12.53 -1.88 21.68
C ILE A 27 -13.16 -0.88 20.70
N ALA A 28 -14.22 -0.17 21.11
CA ALA A 28 -14.87 0.82 20.25
C ALA A 28 -13.93 1.99 19.89
N ILE A 29 -13.06 2.41 20.81
CA ILE A 29 -12.03 3.41 20.54
C ILE A 29 -10.98 2.84 19.56
N GLN A 30 -10.52 1.61 19.77
CA GLN A 30 -9.54 0.95 18.89
C GLN A 30 -10.07 0.75 17.47
N ASP A 31 -11.33 0.31 17.31
CA ASP A 31 -11.98 0.16 16.01
C ASP A 31 -12.17 1.50 15.30
N ASN A 32 -12.54 2.56 16.05
CA ASN A 32 -12.63 3.91 15.51
C ASN A 32 -11.27 4.44 15.05
N ILE A 33 -10.20 4.20 15.82
CA ILE A 33 -8.82 4.58 15.44
C ILE A 33 -8.42 3.83 14.16
N ALA A 34 -8.61 2.51 14.11
CA ALA A 34 -8.28 1.70 12.94
C ALA A 34 -9.06 2.14 11.69
N ARG A 35 -10.33 2.55 11.84
CA ARG A 35 -11.12 3.12 10.73
C ARG A 35 -10.54 4.43 10.24
N ILE A 36 -10.20 5.34 11.16
CA ILE A 36 -9.60 6.64 10.83
C ILE A 36 -8.26 6.44 10.11
N GLU A 37 -7.44 5.49 10.57
CA GLU A 37 -6.17 5.16 9.92
C GLU A 37 -6.37 4.62 8.51
N LYS A 38 -7.29 3.68 8.30
CA LYS A 38 -7.65 3.18 6.96
C LYS A 38 -8.18 4.27 6.04
N GLU A 39 -8.93 5.24 6.56
CA GLU A 39 -9.39 6.38 5.77
C GLU A 39 -8.25 7.32 5.39
N ARG A 40 -7.33 7.59 6.33
CA ARG A 40 -6.12 8.36 6.06
C ARG A 40 -5.26 7.66 5.00
N GLU A 41 -5.01 6.37 5.15
CA GLU A 41 -4.26 5.58 4.17
C GLU A 41 -4.92 5.61 2.80
N ARG A 42 -6.25 5.41 2.71
CA ARG A 42 -6.98 5.54 1.44
C ARG A 42 -6.83 6.93 0.81
N LYS A 43 -6.82 8.00 1.60
CA LYS A 43 -6.57 9.36 1.10
C LYS A 43 -5.13 9.51 0.62
N GLU A 44 -4.16 8.95 1.33
CA GLU A 44 -2.75 8.99 0.94
C GLU A 44 -2.52 8.23 -0.38
N LEU A 45 -3.07 7.03 -0.52
CA LEU A 45 -2.95 6.22 -1.75
C LEU A 45 -3.58 6.91 -2.96
N ARG A 46 -4.62 7.73 -2.73
CA ARG A 46 -5.35 8.47 -3.77
C ARG A 46 -4.69 9.80 -4.13
N LYS A 47 -3.61 10.23 -3.47
CA LYS A 47 -2.89 11.44 -3.89
C LYS A 47 -2.42 11.32 -5.34
N LYS A 48 -2.16 12.48 -5.95
CA LYS A 48 -1.72 12.60 -7.35
C LYS A 48 -0.58 11.64 -7.72
N ASP A 49 0.42 11.50 -6.84
CA ASP A 49 1.59 10.64 -7.05
C ASP A 49 1.46 9.25 -6.42
N GLY A 50 0.30 8.93 -5.85
CA GLY A 50 -0.01 7.65 -5.24
C GLY A 50 -0.49 6.59 -6.25
N PRO A 51 -0.48 5.30 -5.86
CA PRO A 51 -0.89 4.22 -6.75
C PRO A 51 -2.40 4.22 -7.06
N GLY A 52 -3.21 4.85 -6.20
CA GLY A 52 -4.65 5.00 -6.35
C GLY A 52 -5.06 6.24 -7.13
N ALA A 53 -4.14 6.95 -7.78
CA ALA A 53 -4.48 8.17 -8.51
C ALA A 53 -5.54 7.91 -9.60
N ILE A 54 -5.47 6.75 -10.25
CA ILE A 54 -6.40 6.30 -11.30
C ILE A 54 -7.89 6.25 -10.88
N VAL A 55 -8.20 6.13 -9.58
CA VAL A 55 -9.59 6.02 -9.10
C VAL A 55 -10.18 7.35 -8.65
N VAL A 56 -9.52 8.47 -8.91
CA VAL A 56 -10.04 9.79 -8.56
C VAL A 56 -10.40 10.55 -9.81
N ASP A 57 -11.66 10.99 -9.86
CA ASP A 57 -12.29 11.54 -11.07
C ASP A 57 -11.52 12.73 -11.65
N GLU A 58 -10.96 13.61 -10.80
CA GLU A 58 -10.21 14.80 -11.25
C GLU A 58 -8.99 14.46 -12.13
N TYR A 59 -8.31 13.36 -11.85
CA TYR A 59 -7.08 12.99 -12.56
C TYR A 59 -7.15 11.68 -13.33
N LYS A 60 -8.24 10.91 -13.19
CA LYS A 60 -8.40 9.59 -13.81
C LYS A 60 -8.00 9.56 -15.29
N GLU A 61 -8.57 10.43 -16.10
CA GLU A 61 -8.30 10.44 -17.55
C GLU A 61 -6.84 10.79 -17.88
N ASP A 62 -6.23 11.70 -17.11
CA ASP A 62 -4.81 12.01 -17.25
C ASP A 62 -3.94 10.82 -16.87
N VAL A 63 -4.28 10.12 -15.78
CA VAL A 63 -3.55 8.92 -15.35
C VAL A 63 -3.68 7.81 -16.40
N GLU A 64 -4.84 7.61 -17.01
CA GLU A 64 -5.03 6.67 -18.12
C GLU A 64 -4.12 7.00 -19.32
N ARG A 65 -4.06 8.28 -19.72
CA ARG A 65 -3.14 8.75 -20.79
C ARG A 65 -1.68 8.52 -20.43
N VAL A 66 -1.29 8.79 -19.17
CA VAL A 66 0.07 8.56 -18.68
C VAL A 66 0.42 7.08 -18.69
N ILE A 67 -0.49 6.19 -18.25
CA ILE A 67 -0.28 4.75 -18.29
C ILE A 67 -0.07 4.28 -19.74
N GLN A 68 -0.88 4.75 -20.68
CA GLN A 68 -0.71 4.42 -22.11
C GLN A 68 0.64 4.90 -22.65
N ASP A 69 1.07 6.11 -22.31
CA ASP A 69 2.37 6.64 -22.73
C ASP A 69 3.53 5.82 -22.13
N ILE A 70 3.52 5.59 -20.82
CA ILE A 70 4.52 4.76 -20.12
C ILE A 70 4.60 3.35 -20.72
N SER A 71 3.48 2.76 -21.15
CA SER A 71 3.45 1.42 -21.77
C SER A 71 4.31 1.31 -23.03
N LYS A 72 4.58 2.43 -23.70
CA LYS A 72 5.39 2.50 -24.93
C LYS A 72 6.87 2.79 -24.65
N ARG A 73 7.22 3.26 -23.44
CA ARG A 73 8.59 3.62 -23.07
C ARG A 73 9.48 2.38 -22.88
N PRO A 74 10.80 2.50 -23.10
CA PRO A 74 11.75 1.46 -22.74
C PRO A 74 11.90 1.37 -21.21
N VAL A 75 12.19 0.15 -20.71
CA VAL A 75 12.44 -0.13 -19.30
C VAL A 75 13.95 -0.27 -19.08
N ASN A 76 14.63 0.86 -18.93
CA ASN A 76 16.09 0.90 -18.82
C ASN A 76 16.59 1.90 -17.76
N LYS A 77 15.70 2.65 -17.11
CA LYS A 77 16.07 3.61 -16.07
C LYS A 77 16.39 2.87 -14.79
N LYS A 78 17.64 3.01 -14.32
CA LYS A 78 18.12 2.40 -13.08
C LYS A 78 17.68 3.21 -11.88
N VAL A 79 17.09 2.54 -10.90
CA VAL A 79 16.75 3.12 -9.59
C VAL A 79 17.20 2.18 -8.47
N GLN A 80 17.67 2.75 -7.36
CA GLN A 80 17.95 1.99 -6.15
C GLN A 80 16.67 1.84 -5.33
N PHE A 81 16.39 0.62 -4.88
CA PHE A 81 15.23 0.30 -4.07
C PHE A 81 15.64 -0.73 -3.00
N GLU A 82 15.72 -0.29 -1.75
CA GLU A 82 15.92 -1.12 -0.55
C GLU A 82 16.92 -2.29 -0.71
N GLY A 83 18.13 -1.99 -1.21
CA GLY A 83 19.21 -2.97 -1.35
C GLY A 83 19.24 -3.72 -2.69
N THR A 84 18.39 -3.37 -3.65
CA THR A 84 18.50 -3.85 -5.03
C THR A 84 18.40 -2.71 -6.04
N THR A 85 18.89 -2.97 -7.25
CA THR A 85 18.71 -2.07 -8.40
C THR A 85 17.57 -2.60 -9.27
N LEU A 86 16.61 -1.72 -9.56
CA LEU A 86 15.50 -1.98 -10.46
C LEU A 86 15.64 -1.16 -11.75
N LEU A 87 15.21 -1.75 -12.86
CA LEU A 87 15.00 -1.09 -14.13
C LEU A 87 13.51 -0.76 -14.26
N ILE A 88 13.20 0.52 -14.38
CA ILE A 88 11.83 1.04 -14.54
C ILE A 88 11.71 1.82 -15.87
N PRO A 89 10.49 2.13 -16.34
CA PRO A 89 10.30 2.93 -17.54
C PRO A 89 11.04 4.28 -17.49
N GLU A 90 11.53 4.75 -18.64
CA GLU A 90 12.14 6.09 -18.72
C GLU A 90 11.21 7.21 -18.25
N ASN A 91 11.82 8.29 -17.74
CA ASN A 91 11.11 9.47 -17.23
C ASN A 91 10.09 9.14 -16.13
N THR A 92 10.38 8.11 -15.32
CA THR A 92 9.61 7.75 -14.14
C THR A 92 10.49 7.65 -12.91
N ARG A 93 9.92 7.78 -11.72
CA ARG A 93 10.58 7.58 -10.42
C ARG A 93 9.75 6.64 -9.56
N LEU A 94 10.35 6.15 -8.47
CA LEU A 94 9.60 5.47 -7.42
C LEU A 94 9.08 6.50 -6.39
N ASN A 95 7.85 6.31 -5.93
CA ASN A 95 7.34 7.00 -4.77
C ASN A 95 8.06 6.46 -3.52
N PRO A 96 8.74 7.29 -2.73
CA PRO A 96 9.51 6.81 -1.57
C PRO A 96 8.62 6.25 -0.45
N LYS A 97 7.36 6.68 -0.38
CA LYS A 97 6.41 6.24 0.65
C LYS A 97 5.67 4.96 0.26
N HIS A 98 5.29 4.85 -1.01
CA HIS A 98 4.39 3.80 -1.48
C HIS A 98 5.04 2.82 -2.45
N GLY A 99 6.28 3.05 -2.88
CA GLY A 99 6.99 2.18 -3.83
C GLY A 99 6.38 2.15 -5.24
N ASN A 100 5.35 2.94 -5.52
CA ASN A 100 4.70 2.98 -6.82
C ASN A 100 5.48 3.79 -7.85
N ILE A 101 5.30 3.47 -9.13
CA ILE A 101 5.87 4.26 -10.23
C ILE A 101 5.11 5.59 -10.34
N VAL A 102 5.86 6.67 -10.54
CA VAL A 102 5.36 8.03 -10.77
C VAL A 102 5.99 8.60 -12.03
N ASP A 103 5.18 9.13 -12.93
CA ASP A 103 5.65 9.86 -14.09
C ASP A 103 6.31 11.18 -13.67
N GLU A 104 7.56 11.40 -14.08
CA GLU A 104 8.31 12.59 -13.64
C GLU A 104 7.81 13.88 -14.30
N LYS A 105 7.24 13.79 -15.49
CA LYS A 105 6.73 14.95 -16.23
C LYS A 105 5.44 15.49 -15.64
N THR A 106 4.49 14.62 -15.34
CA THR A 106 3.14 14.99 -14.90
C THR A 106 2.96 14.91 -13.38
N GLY A 107 3.79 14.11 -12.71
CA GLY A 107 3.67 13.81 -11.28
C GLY A 107 2.60 12.76 -10.95
N TYR A 108 1.98 12.13 -11.96
CA TYR A 108 0.93 11.13 -11.73
C TYR A 108 1.52 9.76 -11.35
N GLY A 109 0.98 9.18 -10.28
CA GLY A 109 1.28 7.82 -9.85
C GLY A 109 0.48 6.78 -10.62
N ILE A 110 1.09 5.64 -10.91
CA ILE A 110 0.42 4.49 -11.52
C ILE A 110 0.39 3.30 -10.56
N ALA A 111 -0.59 2.42 -10.73
CA ALA A 111 -0.84 1.26 -9.86
C ALA A 111 0.12 0.09 -10.13
N ILE A 112 1.43 0.37 -10.14
CA ILE A 112 2.51 -0.62 -10.16
C ILE A 112 3.43 -0.29 -9.00
N THR A 113 3.48 -1.19 -8.01
CA THR A 113 4.14 -0.97 -6.72
C THR A 113 5.20 -2.02 -6.45
N PHE A 114 6.34 -1.59 -5.93
CA PHE A 114 7.39 -2.46 -5.40
C PHE A 114 7.39 -2.42 -3.88
N GLU A 115 7.62 -3.58 -3.28
CA GLU A 115 7.69 -3.74 -1.82
C GLU A 115 8.73 -4.79 -1.46
N ILE A 116 9.32 -4.67 -0.28
CA ILE A 116 10.17 -5.71 0.29
C ILE A 116 9.34 -6.69 1.12
N THR A 117 9.68 -7.96 1.03
CA THR A 117 9.04 -9.04 1.78
C THR A 117 10.08 -10.07 2.19
N GLU A 118 9.94 -10.62 3.38
CA GLU A 118 10.75 -11.75 3.85
C GLU A 118 10.20 -13.09 3.38
N ARG A 119 8.92 -13.11 2.97
CA ARG A 119 8.22 -14.32 2.55
C ARG A 119 8.35 -14.51 1.05
N CYS A 120 8.62 -15.74 0.66
CA CYS A 120 8.47 -16.19 -0.71
C CYS A 120 7.02 -16.69 -0.90
N SER A 121 6.34 -16.18 -1.92
CA SER A 121 5.00 -16.63 -2.33
C SER A 121 4.91 -16.68 -3.85
N SER A 122 4.21 -17.70 -4.38
CA SER A 122 3.94 -17.83 -5.81
C SER A 122 2.81 -16.93 -6.31
N VAL A 123 2.11 -16.22 -5.42
CA VAL A 123 0.99 -15.32 -5.76
C VAL A 123 1.47 -14.07 -6.51
N TYR A 124 2.70 -13.65 -6.28
CA TYR A 124 3.29 -12.47 -6.89
C TYR A 124 4.66 -12.77 -7.52
N TYR A 125 5.01 -11.97 -8.50
CA TYR A 125 6.36 -11.95 -9.05
C TYR A 125 7.30 -11.28 -8.07
N ARG A 126 8.52 -11.81 -7.96
CA ARG A 126 9.54 -11.28 -7.04
C ARG A 126 10.96 -11.53 -7.52
N LYS A 127 11.88 -10.73 -7.00
CA LYS A 127 13.33 -10.82 -7.20
C LYS A 127 14.00 -11.04 -5.85
N LYS A 128 14.83 -12.08 -5.74
CA LYS A 128 15.63 -12.33 -4.54
C LYS A 128 16.69 -11.22 -4.41
N ILE A 129 16.74 -10.58 -3.24
CA ILE A 129 17.80 -9.62 -2.91
C ILE A 129 18.90 -10.35 -2.15
N LYS A 130 18.51 -11.07 -1.09
CA LYS A 130 19.37 -11.95 -0.29
C LYS A 130 18.53 -13.06 0.34
N GLU A 131 19.16 -13.94 1.12
CA GLU A 131 18.44 -14.99 1.84
C GLU A 131 17.35 -14.40 2.74
N GLY A 132 16.13 -14.94 2.65
CA GLY A 132 14.98 -14.41 3.38
C GLY A 132 14.57 -12.97 3.04
N LEU A 133 15.02 -12.38 1.91
CA LEU A 133 14.61 -11.02 1.52
C LEU A 133 14.39 -10.90 0.01
N TYR A 134 13.19 -10.47 -0.36
CA TYR A 134 12.74 -10.38 -1.75
C TYR A 134 12.11 -9.01 -2.02
N CYS A 135 12.30 -8.49 -3.23
CA CYS A 135 11.49 -7.42 -3.79
C CYS A 135 10.32 -8.05 -4.56
N LYS A 136 9.08 -7.71 -4.23
CA LYS A 136 7.88 -8.14 -4.95
C LYS A 136 7.30 -6.97 -5.75
N ILE A 137 6.62 -7.30 -6.84
CA ILE A 137 5.88 -6.33 -7.68
C ILE A 137 4.38 -6.63 -7.59
N TYR A 138 3.59 -5.59 -7.36
CA TYR A 138 2.13 -5.61 -7.39
C TYR A 138 1.59 -4.75 -8.53
N TYR A 139 0.64 -5.30 -9.27
CA TYR A 139 -0.04 -4.62 -10.36
C TYR A 139 -1.39 -5.29 -10.64
N ASN A 140 -2.31 -4.56 -11.27
CA ASN A 140 -3.56 -5.14 -11.75
C ASN A 140 -3.38 -5.70 -13.17
N GLY A 141 -3.27 -7.03 -13.29
CA GLY A 141 -3.12 -7.71 -14.58
C GLY A 141 -4.34 -7.65 -15.51
N ILE A 142 -5.51 -7.24 -15.01
CA ILE A 142 -6.73 -7.07 -15.82
C ILE A 142 -6.64 -5.83 -16.71
N ASN A 143 -5.98 -4.76 -16.22
CA ASN A 143 -5.71 -3.59 -17.03
C ASN A 143 -4.58 -3.92 -18.02
N SER A 144 -4.89 -3.85 -19.32
CA SER A 144 -3.99 -4.26 -20.41
C SER A 144 -2.67 -3.51 -20.40
N GLU A 145 -2.71 -2.20 -20.22
CA GLU A 145 -1.55 -1.31 -20.28
C GLU A 145 -0.65 -1.50 -19.05
N LEU A 146 -1.23 -1.59 -17.84
CA LEU A 146 -0.49 -1.92 -16.62
C LEU A 146 0.15 -3.31 -16.73
N ASN A 147 -0.54 -4.28 -17.33
CA ASN A 147 0.00 -5.61 -17.57
C ASN A 147 1.19 -5.58 -18.54
N ILE A 148 1.11 -4.80 -19.63
CA ILE A 148 2.22 -4.60 -20.57
C ILE A 148 3.44 -4.01 -19.85
N ILE A 149 3.26 -2.92 -19.10
CA ILE A 149 4.35 -2.29 -18.35
C ILE A 149 4.96 -3.27 -17.36
N SER A 150 4.12 -3.96 -16.59
CA SER A 150 4.56 -4.87 -15.53
C SER A 150 5.32 -6.06 -16.09
N LYS A 151 4.87 -6.66 -17.21
CA LYS A 151 5.60 -7.75 -17.88
C LYS A 151 6.98 -7.33 -18.34
N LYS A 152 7.10 -6.16 -18.99
CA LYS A 152 8.40 -5.60 -19.40
C LYS A 152 9.34 -5.44 -18.20
N ILE A 153 8.82 -4.91 -17.08
CA ILE A 153 9.60 -4.76 -15.84
C ILE A 153 10.01 -6.12 -15.28
N ILE A 154 9.08 -7.07 -15.19
CA ILE A 154 9.30 -8.42 -14.65
C ILE A 154 10.43 -9.11 -15.42
N GLU A 155 10.31 -9.15 -16.76
CA GLU A 155 11.26 -9.79 -17.65
C GLU A 155 12.64 -9.13 -17.55
N THR A 156 12.68 -7.80 -17.68
CA THR A 156 13.92 -7.02 -17.67
C THR A 156 14.68 -7.14 -16.35
N ASN A 157 13.97 -7.28 -15.22
CA ASN A 157 14.57 -7.36 -13.91
C ASN A 157 14.77 -8.79 -13.39
N GLY A 158 14.32 -9.81 -14.12
CA GLY A 158 14.40 -11.20 -13.71
C GLY A 158 13.50 -11.56 -12.52
N PHE A 159 12.32 -10.95 -12.43
CA PHE A 159 11.34 -11.34 -11.42
C PHE A 159 10.73 -12.70 -11.77
N THR A 160 10.52 -13.53 -10.77
CA THR A 160 9.91 -14.86 -10.91
C THR A 160 8.80 -15.05 -9.87
N ASN A 161 7.82 -15.90 -10.18
CA ASN A 161 6.74 -16.28 -9.26
C ASN A 161 6.96 -17.69 -8.67
N THR A 162 8.19 -18.21 -8.71
CA THR A 162 8.54 -19.54 -8.17
C THR A 162 9.32 -19.41 -6.87
N CYS A 163 8.99 -20.25 -5.89
CA CYS A 163 9.79 -20.48 -4.69
C CYS A 163 10.83 -21.56 -4.96
N LYS A 164 12.11 -21.15 -4.90
CA LYS A 164 13.28 -22.02 -4.97
C LYS A 164 14.06 -21.85 -3.68
#